data_AF-A0A1X6X214-F1
#
_entry.id   AF-A0A1X6X214-F1
#
_cell.length_a   1.000
_cell.length_b   1.000
_cell.length_c   1.000
_cell.angle_alpha   90.00
_cell.angle_beta   90.00
_cell.angle_gamma   90.00
#
_symmetry.space_group_name_H-M   'P 1'
#
loop_
_entity.id
_entity.type
_entity.pdbx_description
1 polymer ?
#
loop_
_entity_poly.entity_id
_entity_poly.type
_entity_poly.pdbx_seq_one_letter_code
_entity_poly.pdbx_strand_id
1 'polypeptide(L)'
;MTPRTGAVDAIVLAGGTGRRLGGASKPDVVLAGERLLDRVLAAVAARRRICVVAPESVRLPAGVLRTLEDPPHGGPVAGISAGLAALAAAAGSPDAAGSGTGFGGSGFADSDGGSADADGGSADRMTDAVLVLACDMPGAAQAVPALLGALQGAGDADGAIAVRPDGHRENLAFIARPDAIRAALDSGGDRDRSVRSLLAQLDLVDAVLPAAALDDVDTWEQHAAWEARLSGDPDAARRTAPSLPADRRSSADPLSSPDQPASSEGDPS
;
A
#
# COMPACT_ATOMS: atom_id res chain seq x y z
N MET A 1 7.74 29.52 -14.53
CA MET A 1 6.36 28.99 -14.64
C MET A 1 6.44 27.56 -14.14
N THR A 2 6.00 27.30 -12.91
CA THR A 2 6.05 25.96 -12.30
C THR A 2 4.88 25.15 -12.87
N PRO A 3 5.10 23.99 -13.51
CA PRO A 3 3.99 23.20 -14.03
C PRO A 3 3.04 22.84 -12.89
N ARG A 4 1.73 23.02 -13.10
CA ARG A 4 0.71 22.60 -12.14
C ARG A 4 0.45 21.11 -12.35
N THR A 5 0.90 20.29 -11.42
CA THR A 5 0.54 18.86 -11.39
C THR A 5 -0.98 18.71 -11.38
N GLY A 6 -1.51 17.80 -12.21
CA GLY A 6 -2.93 17.43 -12.19
C GLY A 6 -3.35 16.79 -10.87
N ALA A 7 -4.61 16.36 -10.79
CA ALA A 7 -5.08 15.75 -9.55
C ALA A 7 -4.37 14.42 -9.32
N VAL A 8 -3.91 14.20 -8.09
CA VAL A 8 -3.24 12.95 -7.70
C VAL A 8 -4.20 12.12 -6.87
N ASP A 9 -4.52 10.93 -7.35
CA ASP A 9 -5.19 9.88 -6.58
C ASP A 9 -4.14 8.93 -5.96
N ALA A 10 -4.53 8.12 -4.97
CA ALA A 10 -3.66 7.12 -4.37
C ALA A 10 -4.29 5.73 -4.32
N ILE A 11 -3.45 4.71 -4.53
CA ILE A 11 -3.71 3.31 -4.29
C ILE A 11 -2.76 2.82 -3.20
N VAL A 12 -3.29 2.26 -2.13
CA VAL A 12 -2.51 1.62 -1.07
C VAL A 12 -2.77 0.12 -1.10
N LEU A 13 -1.73 -0.68 -1.32
CA LEU A 13 -1.82 -2.14 -1.37
C LEU A 13 -1.66 -2.72 0.04
N ALA A 14 -2.70 -3.37 0.56
CA ALA A 14 -2.77 -3.88 1.92
C ALA A 14 -3.15 -5.38 2.00
N GLY A 15 -2.89 -6.15 0.94
CA GLY A 15 -3.20 -7.59 0.85
C GLY A 15 -2.15 -8.56 1.42
N GLY A 16 -1.12 -8.07 2.14
CA GLY A 16 -0.02 -8.89 2.65
C GLY A 16 -0.42 -9.78 3.83
N THR A 17 -0.19 -11.10 3.73
CA THR A 17 -0.62 -12.10 4.75
C THR A 17 0.24 -12.17 6.03
N GLY A 18 1.15 -11.22 6.29
CA GLY A 18 1.85 -11.09 7.59
C GLY A 18 2.50 -12.36 8.17
N ARG A 19 2.82 -13.36 7.34
CA ARG A 19 3.24 -14.71 7.79
C ARG A 19 4.46 -14.69 8.72
N ARG A 20 5.34 -13.71 8.53
CA ARG A 20 6.57 -13.51 9.32
C ARG A 20 6.35 -12.73 10.62
N LEU A 21 5.16 -12.18 10.84
CA LEU A 21 4.75 -11.46 12.04
C LEU A 21 3.81 -12.31 12.92
N GLY A 22 3.97 -13.63 12.90
CA GLY A 22 3.16 -14.54 13.73
C GLY A 22 1.69 -14.65 13.29
N GLY A 23 1.37 -14.33 12.03
CA GLY A 23 0.01 -14.37 11.50
C GLY A 23 -0.81 -13.10 11.75
N ALA A 24 -0.21 -12.06 12.33
CA ALA A 24 -0.83 -10.75 12.42
C ALA A 24 -1.11 -10.17 11.02
N SER A 25 -2.29 -9.57 10.85
CA SER A 25 -2.61 -8.78 9.65
C SER A 25 -1.65 -7.60 9.57
N LYS A 26 -0.78 -7.59 8.54
CA LYS A 26 0.24 -6.56 8.34
C LYS A 26 -0.28 -5.11 8.40
N PRO A 27 -1.43 -4.75 7.78
CA PRO A 27 -1.98 -3.39 7.91
C PRO A 27 -2.40 -3.01 9.34
N ASP A 28 -2.64 -3.99 10.21
CA ASP A 28 -3.09 -3.79 11.59
C ASP A 28 -1.96 -3.80 12.62
N VAL A 29 -0.72 -4.02 12.18
CA VAL A 29 0.47 -3.89 13.03
C VAL A 29 0.57 -2.46 13.52
N VAL A 30 0.70 -2.30 14.84
CA VAL A 30 0.82 -0.99 15.50
C VAL A 30 2.30 -0.66 15.67
N LEU A 31 2.67 0.55 15.27
CA LEU A 31 4.00 1.11 15.40
C LEU A 31 3.88 2.47 16.08
N ALA A 32 4.58 2.69 17.19
CA ALA A 32 4.54 3.89 18.03
C ALA A 32 3.10 4.41 18.25
N GLY A 33 2.18 3.50 18.60
CA GLY A 33 0.78 3.80 18.93
C GLY A 33 -0.20 3.92 17.74
N GLU A 34 0.28 3.81 16.49
CA GLU A 34 -0.54 3.97 15.29
C GLU A 34 -0.38 2.78 14.33
N ARG A 35 -1.45 2.33 13.67
CA ARG A 35 -1.38 1.24 12.68
C ARG A 35 -0.51 1.64 11.49
N LEU A 36 0.23 0.69 10.92
CA LEU A 36 1.03 0.91 9.72
C LEU A 36 0.17 1.47 8.57
N LEU A 37 -1.02 0.91 8.35
CA LEU A 37 -1.94 1.41 7.33
C LEU A 37 -2.36 2.87 7.60
N ASP A 38 -2.70 3.21 8.84
CA ASP A 38 -3.17 4.56 9.18
C ASP A 38 -2.05 5.59 8.98
N ARG A 39 -0.79 5.23 9.26
CA ARG A 39 0.41 6.06 8.95
C ARG A 39 0.55 6.33 7.46
N VAL A 40 0.39 5.30 6.62
CA VAL A 40 0.46 5.45 5.16
C VAL A 40 -0.72 6.29 4.65
N LEU A 41 -1.92 6.08 5.18
CA LEU A 41 -3.11 6.88 4.85
C LEU A 41 -2.94 8.35 5.22
N ALA A 42 -2.33 8.65 6.36
CA ALA A 42 -2.00 10.02 6.74
C ALA A 42 -1.06 10.69 5.73
N ALA A 43 -0.07 9.96 5.21
CA ALA A 43 0.86 10.46 4.19
C ALA A 43 0.19 10.79 2.85
N VAL A 44 -0.94 10.14 2.54
CA VAL A 44 -1.72 10.35 1.30
C VAL A 44 -3.04 11.10 1.53
N ALA A 45 -3.28 11.65 2.72
CA ALA A 45 -4.55 12.31 3.06
C ALA A 45 -4.89 13.51 2.16
N ALA A 46 -3.87 14.17 1.58
CA ALA A 46 -4.04 15.29 0.66
C ALA A 46 -4.25 14.86 -0.81
N ARG A 47 -4.54 13.59 -1.09
CA ARG A 47 -4.87 13.09 -2.43
C ARG A 47 -6.35 13.28 -2.72
N ARG A 48 -6.70 13.45 -4.01
CA ARG A 48 -8.07 13.68 -4.44
C ARG A 48 -8.97 12.52 -4.01
N ARG A 49 -8.52 11.30 -4.25
CA ARG A 49 -9.17 10.05 -3.81
C ARG A 49 -8.12 9.06 -3.34
N ILE A 50 -8.50 8.23 -2.39
CA ILE A 50 -7.66 7.20 -1.81
C ILE A 50 -8.41 5.87 -1.93
N CYS A 51 -7.77 4.88 -2.54
CA CYS A 51 -8.27 3.52 -2.64
C CYS A 51 -7.32 2.57 -1.92
N VAL A 52 -7.84 1.77 -1.01
CA VAL A 52 -7.08 0.71 -0.33
C VAL A 52 -7.50 -0.63 -0.91
N VAL A 53 -6.52 -1.39 -1.38
CA VAL A 53 -6.70 -2.76 -1.85
C VAL A 53 -6.52 -3.69 -0.66
N ALA A 54 -7.64 -4.10 -0.06
CA ALA A 54 -7.66 -4.87 1.17
C ALA A 54 -8.93 -5.72 1.30
N PRO A 55 -8.86 -6.87 1.99
CA PRO A 55 -10.05 -7.63 2.34
C PRO A 55 -10.95 -6.87 3.32
N GLU A 56 -12.22 -7.27 3.40
CA GLU A 56 -13.24 -6.69 4.27
C GLU A 56 -12.86 -6.65 5.76
N SER A 57 -11.98 -7.54 6.20
CA SER A 57 -11.48 -7.61 7.58
C SER A 57 -10.64 -6.39 7.99
N VAL A 58 -10.04 -5.68 7.04
CA VAL A 58 -9.19 -4.50 7.32
C VAL A 58 -10.08 -3.27 7.50
N ARG A 59 -10.06 -2.67 8.69
CA ARG A 59 -10.82 -1.43 8.95
C ARG A 59 -10.17 -0.24 8.23
N LEU A 60 -11.03 0.57 7.59
CA LEU A 60 -10.64 1.78 6.87
C LEU A 60 -11.39 3.01 7.41
N PRO A 61 -10.77 4.21 7.37
CA PRO A 61 -11.44 5.47 7.66
C PRO A 61 -12.59 5.77 6.68
N ALA A 62 -13.54 6.61 7.11
CA ALA A 62 -14.61 7.10 6.25
C ALA A 62 -14.05 7.90 5.06
N GLY A 63 -14.65 7.74 3.88
CA GLY A 63 -14.24 8.43 2.65
C GLY A 63 -13.08 7.75 1.90
N VAL A 64 -12.46 6.73 2.47
CA VAL A 64 -11.46 5.89 1.77
C VAL A 64 -12.19 4.78 1.01
N LEU A 65 -11.91 4.66 -0.29
CA LEU A 65 -12.45 3.59 -1.12
C LEU A 65 -11.77 2.26 -0.75
N ARG A 66 -12.55 1.18 -0.76
CA ARG A 66 -12.03 -0.19 -0.65
C ARG A 66 -12.19 -0.90 -1.98
N THR A 67 -11.21 -1.71 -2.33
CA THR A 67 -11.34 -2.70 -3.39
C THR A 67 -10.54 -3.96 -3.03
N LEU A 68 -10.76 -5.03 -3.77
CA LEU A 68 -9.95 -6.24 -3.75
C LEU A 68 -10.00 -6.84 -5.15
N GLU A 69 -8.92 -7.45 -5.60
CA GLU A 69 -8.92 -8.15 -6.89
C GLU A 69 -9.88 -9.35 -6.88
N ASP A 70 -10.49 -9.60 -8.04
CA ASP A 70 -11.42 -10.72 -8.24
C ASP A 70 -10.95 -11.62 -9.41
N PRO A 71 -10.70 -12.92 -9.19
CA PRO A 71 -10.66 -13.61 -7.88
C PRO A 71 -9.47 -13.15 -7.01
N PRO A 72 -9.57 -13.27 -5.68
CA PRO A 72 -8.52 -12.83 -4.76
C PRO A 72 -7.20 -13.59 -4.98
N HIS A 73 -6.09 -12.99 -4.54
CA HIS A 73 -4.73 -13.55 -4.65
C HIS A 73 -4.14 -13.49 -6.08
N GLY A 74 -4.51 -12.50 -6.89
CA GLY A 74 -3.91 -12.27 -8.21
C GLY A 74 -2.53 -11.62 -8.18
N GLY A 75 -2.06 -11.24 -6.98
CA GLY A 75 -0.80 -10.53 -6.76
C GLY A 75 -0.95 -9.00 -6.83
N PRO A 76 0.14 -8.26 -6.59
CA PRO A 76 0.07 -6.80 -6.46
C PRO A 76 -0.38 -6.08 -7.73
N VAL A 77 -0.07 -6.62 -8.92
CA VAL A 77 -0.50 -6.02 -10.20
C VAL A 77 -2.03 -6.11 -10.36
N ALA A 78 -2.64 -7.24 -10.02
CA ALA A 78 -4.10 -7.38 -9.99
C ALA A 78 -4.74 -6.41 -8.98
N GLY A 79 -4.07 -6.18 -7.85
CA GLY A 79 -4.47 -5.15 -6.88
C GLY A 79 -4.41 -3.73 -7.46
N ILE A 80 -3.35 -3.38 -8.19
CA ILE A 80 -3.23 -2.08 -8.89
C ILE A 80 -4.35 -1.92 -9.93
N SER A 81 -4.62 -2.96 -10.73
CA SER A 81 -5.72 -3.01 -11.70
C SER A 81 -7.07 -2.73 -11.02
N ALA A 82 -7.38 -3.45 -9.94
CA ALA A 82 -8.60 -3.26 -9.15
C ALA A 82 -8.69 -1.85 -8.53
N GLY A 83 -7.57 -1.30 -8.06
CA GLY A 83 -7.48 0.06 -7.53
C GLY A 83 -7.78 1.13 -8.59
N LEU A 84 -7.22 0.98 -9.79
CA LEU A 84 -7.47 1.89 -10.92
C LEU A 84 -8.94 1.85 -11.36
N ALA A 85 -9.55 0.66 -11.39
CA ALA A 85 -10.96 0.50 -11.70
C ALA A 85 -11.86 1.19 -10.66
N ALA A 86 -11.57 1.01 -9.37
CA ALA A 86 -12.33 1.66 -8.29
C ALA A 86 -12.22 3.19 -8.32
N LEU A 87 -11.02 3.73 -8.57
CA LEU A 87 -10.82 5.17 -8.74
C LEU A 87 -11.56 5.71 -9.97
N ALA A 88 -11.58 4.97 -11.08
CA ALA A 88 -12.32 5.38 -12.28
C ALA A 88 -13.84 5.38 -12.05
N ALA A 89 -14.38 4.34 -11.41
CA ALA A 89 -15.81 4.24 -11.09
C ALA A 89 -16.29 5.38 -10.17
N ALA A 90 -15.47 5.75 -9.18
CA ALA A 90 -15.75 6.89 -8.32
C ALA A 90 -15.65 8.25 -9.04
N ALA A 91 -14.98 8.33 -10.19
CA ALA A 91 -14.92 9.55 -11.01
C ALA A 91 -16.18 9.71 -11.87
N GLY A 92 -16.70 8.58 -12.36
CA GLY A 92 -17.89 8.53 -13.21
C GLY A 92 -19.21 8.57 -12.45
N SER A 93 -19.20 8.46 -11.12
CA SER A 93 -20.40 8.52 -10.29
C SER A 93 -20.80 9.99 -10.05
N PRO A 94 -21.90 10.49 -10.65
CA PRO A 94 -22.31 11.88 -10.52
C PRO A 94 -23.13 12.08 -9.24
N ASP A 95 -22.60 11.76 -8.06
CA ASP A 95 -23.36 11.89 -6.81
C ASP A 95 -22.67 12.78 -5.78
N ALA A 96 -22.65 14.07 -6.11
CA ALA A 96 -22.69 15.19 -5.15
C ALA A 96 -23.23 16.49 -5.81
N ALA A 97 -24.11 16.39 -6.80
CA ALA A 97 -24.75 17.55 -7.43
C ALA A 97 -26.24 17.30 -7.63
N GLY A 98 -27.03 17.72 -6.63
CA GLY A 98 -28.43 18.11 -6.79
C GLY A 98 -29.40 17.02 -7.27
N SER A 99 -30.17 16.47 -6.32
CA SER A 99 -31.48 15.89 -6.64
C SER A 99 -32.37 16.96 -7.30
N GLY A 100 -32.32 17.03 -8.62
CA GLY A 100 -33.22 17.78 -9.48
C GLY A 100 -33.89 16.81 -10.42
N THR A 101 -35.09 16.39 -10.07
CA THR A 101 -35.98 15.64 -10.95
C THR A 101 -36.22 16.42 -12.24
N GLY A 102 -35.94 15.82 -13.40
CA GLY A 102 -36.24 16.38 -14.71
C GLY A 102 -36.45 15.27 -15.74
N PHE A 103 -37.65 15.19 -16.26
CA PHE A 103 -38.21 14.10 -17.07
C PHE A 103 -37.91 14.29 -18.57
N GLY A 104 -37.62 13.19 -19.28
CA GLY A 104 -38.07 12.94 -20.66
C GLY A 104 -37.33 13.59 -21.84
N GLY A 105 -36.94 12.77 -22.81
CA GLY A 105 -36.61 13.24 -24.16
C GLY A 105 -35.81 12.28 -25.01
N SER A 106 -36.47 11.28 -25.60
CA SER A 106 -35.96 10.46 -26.70
C SER A 106 -35.72 11.29 -27.97
N GLY A 107 -34.59 11.12 -28.65
CA GLY A 107 -34.32 11.77 -29.94
C GLY A 107 -33.17 11.12 -30.71
N PHE A 108 -33.49 10.68 -31.91
CA PHE A 108 -32.75 9.88 -32.90
C PHE A 108 -31.40 10.42 -33.44
N ALA A 109 -30.52 9.44 -33.70
CA ALA A 109 -29.75 9.12 -34.93
C ALA A 109 -28.77 10.08 -35.65
N ASP A 110 -27.64 9.43 -36.00
CA ASP A 110 -26.78 9.50 -37.20
C ASP A 110 -25.66 10.55 -37.37
N SER A 111 -24.44 9.98 -37.42
CA SER A 111 -23.36 10.10 -38.43
C SER A 111 -22.86 11.48 -38.89
N ASP A 112 -21.57 11.78 -38.67
CA ASP A 112 -20.52 11.65 -39.70
C ASP A 112 -19.15 12.15 -39.22
N GLY A 113 -18.10 11.59 -39.83
CA GLY A 113 -16.70 11.89 -39.54
C GLY A 113 -16.22 13.27 -40.01
N GLY A 114 -15.11 13.70 -39.44
CA GLY A 114 -14.42 14.92 -39.85
C GLY A 114 -13.19 15.19 -38.99
N SER A 115 -12.05 14.63 -39.42
CA SER A 115 -10.72 15.04 -38.98
C SER A 115 -10.49 16.51 -39.29
N ALA A 116 -10.12 17.29 -38.27
CA ALA A 116 -9.49 18.59 -38.44
C ALA A 116 -8.43 18.75 -37.35
N ASP A 117 -7.18 18.65 -37.78
CA ASP A 117 -6.04 19.17 -37.03
C ASP A 117 -6.26 20.65 -36.74
N ALA A 118 -6.21 21.00 -35.46
CA ALA A 118 -6.07 22.36 -34.98
C ALA A 118 -5.07 22.36 -33.82
N ASP A 119 -3.80 22.62 -34.17
CA ASP A 119 -2.79 23.11 -33.25
C ASP A 119 -3.25 24.48 -32.72
N GLY A 120 -3.28 24.63 -31.39
CA GLY A 120 -3.85 25.80 -30.74
C GLY A 120 -4.13 25.63 -29.26
N GLY A 121 -3.11 25.27 -28.47
CA GLY A 121 -3.18 25.40 -27.02
C GLY A 121 -2.23 24.48 -26.26
N SER A 122 -0.97 24.91 -26.11
CA SER A 122 -0.06 24.43 -25.05
C SER A 122 -0.53 24.93 -23.68
N ALA A 123 -1.80 24.70 -23.36
CA ALA A 123 -2.30 24.80 -22.00
C ALA A 123 -1.76 23.57 -21.29
N ASP A 124 -0.76 23.77 -20.42
CA ASP A 124 -0.33 22.91 -19.31
C ASP A 124 -1.43 21.90 -18.96
N ARG A 125 -1.47 20.77 -19.69
CA ARG A 125 -2.53 19.78 -19.49
C ARG A 125 -2.17 19.17 -18.15
N MET A 126 -2.89 19.59 -17.11
CA MET A 126 -2.85 18.96 -15.81
C MET A 126 -2.99 17.46 -16.02
N THR A 127 -1.88 16.73 -15.94
CA THR A 127 -1.92 15.29 -16.09
C THR A 127 -2.28 14.70 -14.74
N ASP A 128 -3.46 14.07 -14.66
CA ASP A 128 -3.82 13.28 -13.49
C ASP A 128 -2.77 12.18 -13.28
N ALA A 129 -2.50 11.85 -12.01
CA ALA A 129 -1.51 10.84 -11.63
C ALA A 129 -2.08 9.92 -10.56
N VAL A 130 -1.55 8.70 -10.49
CA VAL A 130 -1.84 7.74 -9.42
C VAL A 130 -0.56 7.41 -8.69
N LEU A 131 -0.57 7.66 -7.39
CA LEU A 131 0.46 7.22 -6.46
C LEU A 131 0.12 5.81 -5.97
N VAL A 132 1.08 4.89 -6.04
CA VAL A 132 0.95 3.52 -5.54
C VAL A 132 1.95 3.31 -4.40
N LEU A 133 1.44 2.89 -3.24
CA LEU A 133 2.23 2.59 -2.04
C LEU A 133 1.86 1.22 -1.44
N ALA A 134 2.83 0.55 -0.83
CA ALA A 134 2.55 -0.57 0.08
C ALA A 134 2.14 -0.06 1.48
N CYS A 135 1.29 -0.81 2.19
CA CYS A 135 0.76 -0.41 3.50
C CYS A 135 1.76 -0.47 4.66
N ASP A 136 2.92 -1.07 4.45
CA ASP A 136 3.95 -1.38 5.43
C ASP A 136 5.17 -0.47 5.32
N MET A 137 5.00 0.69 4.69
CA MET A 137 6.02 1.73 4.53
C MET A 137 5.80 2.87 5.55
N PRO A 138 6.23 2.74 6.81
CA PRO A 138 6.09 3.82 7.80
C PRO A 138 6.82 5.12 7.41
N GLY A 139 7.79 5.04 6.50
CA GLY A 139 8.47 6.19 5.89
C GLY A 139 7.67 6.93 4.81
N ALA A 140 6.42 6.55 4.52
CA ALA A 140 5.61 7.12 3.44
C ALA A 140 5.50 8.66 3.47
N ALA A 141 5.48 9.27 4.65
CA ALA A 141 5.44 10.73 4.79
C ALA A 141 6.64 11.45 4.13
N GLN A 142 7.79 10.77 3.99
CA GLN A 142 8.95 11.27 3.26
C GLN A 142 8.91 10.86 1.78
N ALA A 143 8.40 9.66 1.49
CA ALA A 143 8.33 9.13 0.13
C ALA A 143 7.39 9.93 -0.78
N VAL A 144 6.19 10.27 -0.28
CA VAL A 144 5.14 10.95 -1.05
C VAL A 144 5.59 12.29 -1.63
N PRO A 145 6.11 13.26 -0.85
CA PRO A 145 6.52 14.54 -1.41
C PRO A 145 7.69 14.43 -2.39
N ALA A 146 8.61 13.48 -2.18
CA ALA A 146 9.72 13.25 -3.11
C ALA A 146 9.25 12.69 -4.45
N LEU A 147 8.32 11.73 -4.44
CA LEU A 147 7.70 11.18 -5.66
C LEU A 147 6.92 12.26 -6.43
N LEU A 148 6.17 13.10 -5.72
CA LEU A 148 5.48 14.24 -6.33
C LEU A 148 6.47 15.23 -6.97
N GLY A 149 7.54 15.58 -6.26
CA GLY A 149 8.58 16.48 -6.76
C GLY A 149 9.30 15.90 -7.98
N ALA A 150 9.59 14.61 -7.98
CA ALA A 150 10.19 13.91 -9.12
C ALA A 150 9.25 13.93 -10.32
N LEU A 151 7.95 13.65 -10.13
CA LEU A 151 6.94 13.74 -11.21
C LEU A 151 6.87 15.14 -11.82
N GLN A 152 6.91 16.19 -11.00
CA GLN A 152 6.91 17.58 -11.48
C GLN A 152 8.12 17.91 -12.36
N GLY A 153 9.26 17.24 -12.12
CA GLY A 153 10.47 17.38 -12.92
C GLY A 153 10.60 16.35 -14.06
N ALA A 154 9.66 15.42 -14.20
CA ALA A 154 9.79 14.26 -15.08
C ALA A 154 9.53 14.56 -16.58
N GLY A 155 9.04 15.76 -16.90
CA GLY A 155 8.72 16.14 -18.28
C GLY A 155 7.68 15.21 -18.92
N ASP A 156 8.05 14.59 -20.04
CA ASP A 156 7.16 13.70 -20.80
C ASP A 156 7.09 12.27 -20.26
N ALA A 157 7.93 11.91 -19.28
CA ALA A 157 7.94 10.57 -18.69
C ALA A 157 6.58 10.19 -18.09
N ASP A 158 6.33 8.88 -18.03
CA ASP A 158 5.09 8.31 -17.51
C ASP A 158 4.95 8.49 -16.00
N GLY A 159 6.06 8.67 -15.29
CA GLY A 159 6.04 8.79 -13.84
C GLY A 159 7.40 8.83 -13.17
N ALA A 160 7.40 8.61 -11.86
CA ALA A 160 8.58 8.49 -11.03
C ALA A 160 8.49 7.28 -10.11
N ILE A 161 9.63 6.65 -9.82
CA ILE A 161 9.76 5.50 -8.92
C ILE A 161 10.76 5.79 -7.80
N ALA A 162 10.45 5.34 -6.59
CA ALA A 162 11.36 5.46 -5.47
C ALA A 162 12.56 4.51 -5.64
N VAL A 163 13.74 5.06 -5.44
CA VAL A 163 15.01 4.33 -5.54
C VAL A 163 15.80 4.54 -4.26
N ARG A 164 16.32 3.46 -3.71
CA ARG A 164 17.25 3.49 -2.58
C ARG A 164 18.60 4.06 -3.01
N PRO A 165 19.45 4.52 -2.07
CA PRO A 165 20.77 5.08 -2.41
C PRO A 165 21.72 4.07 -3.07
N ASP A 166 21.47 2.78 -2.91
CA ASP A 166 22.21 1.68 -3.54
C ASP A 166 21.71 1.35 -4.97
N GLY A 167 20.72 2.09 -5.48
CA GLY A 167 20.11 1.89 -6.79
C GLY A 167 18.97 0.89 -6.83
N HIS A 168 18.58 0.29 -5.69
CA HIS A 168 17.45 -0.63 -5.66
C HIS A 168 16.11 0.12 -5.84
N ARG A 169 15.29 -0.33 -6.79
CA ARG A 169 13.95 0.24 -7.05
C ARG A 169 12.89 -0.37 -6.15
N GLU A 170 12.12 0.47 -5.47
CA GLU A 170 10.99 0.07 -4.67
C GLU A 170 9.73 -0.04 -5.54
N ASN A 171 9.48 -1.24 -6.06
CA ASN A 171 8.41 -1.47 -7.04
C ASN A 171 7.00 -1.14 -6.54
N LEU A 172 6.79 -1.03 -5.22
CA LEU A 172 5.52 -0.64 -4.62
C LEU A 172 5.52 0.79 -4.07
N ALA A 173 6.44 1.64 -4.54
CA ALA A 173 6.48 3.06 -4.21
C ALA A 173 6.78 3.88 -5.46
N PHE A 174 5.74 4.17 -6.24
CA PHE A 174 5.85 4.92 -7.48
C PHE A 174 4.63 5.79 -7.72
N ILE A 175 4.77 6.80 -8.58
CA ILE A 175 3.68 7.63 -9.06
C ILE A 175 3.73 7.64 -10.58
N ALA A 176 2.61 7.39 -11.25
CA ALA A 176 2.58 7.38 -12.71
C ALA A 176 1.23 7.82 -13.26
N ARG A 177 1.21 8.15 -14.55
CA ARG A 177 0.01 8.50 -15.29
C ARG A 177 -0.93 7.28 -15.33
N PRO A 178 -2.23 7.44 -15.01
CA PRO A 178 -3.18 6.35 -15.00
C PRO A 178 -3.23 5.60 -16.34
N ASP A 179 -3.15 6.34 -17.45
CA ASP A 179 -3.30 5.76 -18.79
C ASP A 179 -2.07 4.95 -19.22
N ALA A 180 -0.86 5.35 -18.78
CA ALA A 180 0.34 4.56 -18.98
C ALA A 180 0.28 3.23 -18.22
N ILE A 181 -0.23 3.24 -16.98
CA ILE A 181 -0.43 2.01 -16.21
C ILE A 181 -1.47 1.11 -16.90
N ARG A 182 -2.59 1.68 -17.37
CA ARG A 182 -3.62 0.92 -18.10
C ARG A 182 -3.09 0.29 -19.37
N ALA A 183 -2.39 1.04 -20.21
CA ALA A 183 -1.78 0.52 -21.42
C ALA A 183 -0.82 -0.64 -21.12
N ALA A 184 -0.03 -0.53 -20.05
CA ALA A 184 0.87 -1.59 -19.62
C ALA A 184 0.12 -2.82 -19.08
N LEU A 185 -1.04 -2.66 -18.44
CA LEU A 185 -1.92 -3.76 -18.01
C LEU A 185 -2.58 -4.45 -19.21
N ASP A 186 -3.10 -3.69 -20.17
CA ASP A 186 -3.77 -4.21 -21.37
C ASP A 186 -2.83 -5.06 -22.23
N SER A 187 -1.54 -4.70 -22.28
CA SER A 187 -0.54 -5.42 -23.08
C SER A 187 -0.05 -6.73 -22.44
N GLY A 188 -0.07 -6.82 -21.10
CA GLY A 188 0.63 -7.86 -20.36
C GLY A 188 -0.22 -8.62 -19.34
N GLY A 189 -1.50 -8.29 -19.22
CA GLY A 189 -2.39 -8.80 -18.20
C GLY A 189 -2.08 -8.25 -16.81
N ASP A 190 -2.98 -8.53 -15.86
CA ASP A 190 -2.91 -8.05 -14.48
C ASP A 190 -2.65 -9.16 -13.45
N ARG A 191 -2.99 -10.42 -13.76
CA ARG A 191 -2.82 -11.57 -12.86
C ARG A 191 -1.46 -12.24 -13.00
N ASP A 192 -0.96 -12.78 -11.87
CA ASP A 192 0.28 -13.57 -11.78
C ASP A 192 1.51 -12.86 -12.38
N ARG A 193 1.42 -11.52 -12.41
CA ARG A 193 2.42 -10.65 -13.00
C ARG A 193 3.18 -9.92 -11.91
N SER A 194 4.50 -9.86 -12.07
CA SER A 194 5.34 -9.08 -11.16
C SER A 194 5.20 -7.59 -11.43
N VAL A 195 5.22 -6.78 -10.38
CA VAL A 195 5.18 -5.32 -10.52
C VAL A 195 6.41 -4.82 -11.28
N ARG A 196 7.57 -5.47 -11.13
CA ARG A 196 8.76 -5.19 -11.93
C ARG A 196 8.49 -5.30 -13.43
N SER A 197 7.76 -6.33 -13.87
CA SER A 197 7.40 -6.51 -15.29
C SER A 197 6.35 -5.50 -15.76
N LEU A 198 5.48 -5.02 -14.88
CA LEU A 198 4.60 -3.87 -15.18
C LEU A 198 5.43 -2.61 -15.40
N LEU A 199 6.25 -2.23 -14.42
CA LEU A 199 7.03 -1.01 -14.42
C LEU A 199 8.08 -0.96 -15.54
N ALA A 200 8.56 -2.11 -16.02
CA ALA A 200 9.47 -2.18 -17.16
C ALA A 200 8.85 -1.66 -18.49
N GLN A 201 7.53 -1.49 -18.55
CA GLN A 201 6.85 -0.91 -19.71
C GLN A 201 6.60 0.60 -19.59
N LEU A 202 6.94 1.20 -18.45
CA LEU A 202 6.74 2.62 -18.19
C LEU A 202 8.08 3.36 -18.27
N ASP A 203 8.08 4.56 -18.81
CA ASP A 203 9.20 5.48 -18.69
C ASP A 203 9.14 6.20 -17.33
N LEU A 204 9.98 5.74 -16.39
CA LEU A 204 9.97 6.22 -15.01
C LEU A 204 11.30 6.87 -14.65
N VAL A 205 11.23 8.12 -14.17
CA VAL A 205 12.39 8.79 -13.57
C VAL A 205 12.65 8.28 -12.16
N ASP A 206 13.92 8.22 -11.78
CA ASP A 206 14.30 7.76 -10.45
C ASP A 206 14.18 8.91 -9.42
N ALA A 207 13.40 8.68 -8.37
CA ALA A 207 13.36 9.51 -7.18
C ALA A 207 14.26 8.85 -6.11
N VAL A 208 15.49 9.34 -5.95
CA VAL A 208 16.40 8.77 -4.95
C VAL A 208 16.03 9.26 -3.55
N LEU A 209 15.75 8.34 -2.64
CA LEU A 209 15.40 8.63 -1.24
C LEU A 209 16.38 7.97 -0.28
N PRO A 210 16.51 8.50 0.96
CA PRO A 210 17.15 7.78 2.04
C PRO A 210 16.49 6.39 2.21
N ALA A 211 17.27 5.35 2.46
CA ALA A 211 16.75 4.00 2.74
C ALA A 211 15.66 4.03 3.83
N ALA A 212 15.90 4.88 4.83
CA ALA A 212 15.01 5.20 5.92
C ALA A 212 13.57 5.63 5.51
N ALA A 213 13.34 6.16 4.32
CA ALA A 213 12.02 6.52 3.81
C ALA A 213 11.30 5.32 3.13
N LEU A 214 12.06 4.28 2.82
CA LEU A 214 11.67 3.14 2.01
C LEU A 214 11.71 1.81 2.78
N ASP A 215 12.29 1.79 3.98
CA ASP A 215 12.33 0.60 4.84
C ASP A 215 10.92 0.18 5.24
N ASP A 216 10.64 -1.09 5.01
CA ASP A 216 9.38 -1.75 5.32
C ASP A 216 9.41 -2.44 6.68
N VAL A 217 8.24 -2.90 7.13
CA VAL A 217 8.10 -3.69 8.35
C VAL A 217 7.61 -5.10 8.00
N ASP A 218 8.56 -5.96 7.67
CA ASP A 218 8.33 -7.38 7.33
C ASP A 218 8.53 -8.32 8.53
N THR A 219 9.28 -7.86 9.52
CA THR A 219 9.75 -8.64 10.68
C THR A 219 9.64 -7.85 11.97
N TRP A 220 9.61 -8.54 13.10
CA TRP A 220 9.61 -7.90 14.43
C TRP A 220 10.91 -7.15 14.73
N GLU A 221 12.02 -7.55 14.12
CA GLU A 221 13.29 -6.81 14.23
C GLU A 221 13.20 -5.44 13.56
N GLN A 222 12.68 -5.39 12.33
CA GLN A 222 12.42 -4.12 11.63
C GLN A 222 11.39 -3.26 12.37
N HIS A 223 10.34 -3.88 12.93
CA HIS A 223 9.36 -3.19 13.78
C HIS A 223 10.04 -2.50 14.97
N ALA A 224 10.89 -3.22 15.70
CA ALA A 224 11.60 -2.70 16.86
C ALA A 224 12.58 -1.58 16.48
N ALA A 225 13.27 -1.70 15.33
CA ALA A 225 14.12 -0.63 14.80
C ALA A 225 13.32 0.65 14.50
N TRP A 226 12.12 0.50 13.92
CA TRP A 226 11.22 1.61 13.67
C TRP A 226 10.66 2.25 14.96
N GLU A 227 10.34 1.46 15.98
CA GLU A 227 9.93 1.97 17.30
C GLU A 227 11.01 2.85 17.91
N ALA A 228 12.26 2.39 17.91
CA ALA A 228 13.40 3.16 18.41
C ALA A 228 13.58 4.47 17.63
N ARG A 229 13.43 4.40 16.31
CA ARG A 229 13.57 5.57 15.44
C ARG A 229 12.48 6.63 15.67
N LEU A 230 11.23 6.21 15.83
CA LEU A 230 10.09 7.12 15.98
C LEU A 230 9.98 7.72 17.38
N SER A 231 10.38 6.96 18.41
CA SER A 231 10.42 7.46 19.79
C SER A 231 11.62 8.37 20.06
N GLY A 232 12.67 8.30 19.24
CA GLY A 232 13.96 8.93 19.54
C GLY A 232 14.69 8.27 20.72
N ASP A 233 14.22 7.11 21.18
CA ASP A 233 14.74 6.35 22.31
C ASP A 233 15.28 4.99 21.84
N PRO A 234 16.60 4.74 21.93
CA PRO A 234 17.21 3.48 21.50
C PRO A 234 16.69 2.24 22.28
N ASP A 235 16.12 2.42 23.47
CA ASP A 235 15.59 1.32 24.29
C ASP A 235 14.11 1.01 24.04
N ALA A 236 13.41 1.78 23.20
CA ALA A 236 12.00 1.53 22.87
C ALA A 236 11.80 0.14 22.22
N ALA A 237 12.76 -0.29 21.40
CA ALA A 237 12.82 -1.61 20.77
C ALA A 237 12.62 -2.79 21.74
N ARG A 238 13.04 -2.65 23.00
CA ARG A 238 12.97 -3.72 24.02
C ARG A 238 11.62 -3.81 24.72
N ARG A 239 10.77 -2.77 24.62
CA ARG A 239 9.50 -2.65 25.37
C ARG A 239 8.26 -2.98 24.54
N THR A 240 8.35 -2.90 23.21
CA THR A 240 7.22 -2.98 22.28
C THR A 240 7.13 -4.28 21.48
N ALA A 241 8.08 -5.21 21.63
CA ALA A 241 7.90 -6.56 21.09
C ALA A 241 6.61 -7.15 21.70
N PRO A 242 5.64 -7.61 20.88
CA PRO A 242 4.44 -8.23 21.44
C PRO A 242 4.88 -9.46 22.24
N SER A 243 4.38 -9.56 23.46
CA SER A 243 4.40 -10.82 24.19
C SER A 243 3.63 -11.80 23.31
N LEU A 244 4.31 -12.75 22.67
CA LEU A 244 3.66 -13.94 22.14
C LEU A 244 2.70 -14.45 23.24
N PRO A 245 1.43 -14.76 22.94
CA PRO A 245 0.58 -15.39 23.94
C PRO A 245 1.34 -16.61 24.43
N ALA A 246 1.70 -16.61 25.72
CA ALA A 246 2.43 -17.70 26.33
C ALA A 246 1.69 -18.99 25.96
N ASP A 247 2.42 -19.92 25.33
CA ASP A 247 1.93 -21.28 25.11
C ASP A 247 1.23 -21.72 26.38
N ARG A 248 -0.04 -22.10 26.25
CA ARG A 248 -0.76 -22.76 27.33
C ARG A 248 0.08 -23.95 27.71
N ARG A 249 0.84 -23.82 28.80
CA ARG A 249 1.54 -24.93 29.42
C ARG A 249 0.53 -26.04 29.55
N SER A 250 0.85 -27.16 28.91
CA SER A 250 0.20 -28.44 29.11
C SER A 250 -0.07 -28.60 30.60
N SER A 251 -1.36 -28.56 30.94
CA SER A 251 -1.89 -28.98 32.22
C SER A 251 -1.62 -30.47 32.35
N ALA A 252 -0.50 -30.80 32.98
CA ALA A 252 -0.32 -32.07 33.65
C ALA A 252 -0.46 -31.79 35.16
N ASP A 253 -1.53 -32.35 35.73
CA ASP A 253 -1.92 -32.30 37.14
C ASP A 253 -0.78 -32.64 38.11
N PRO A 254 -0.71 -31.99 39.29
CA PRO A 254 0.19 -32.37 40.36
C PRO A 254 -0.56 -33.07 41.50
N LEU A 255 -0.74 -34.39 41.48
CA LEU A 255 -1.16 -35.15 42.68
C LEU A 255 -0.67 -36.61 42.65
N SER A 256 0.49 -36.89 43.25
CA SER A 256 0.58 -37.82 44.40
C SER A 256 2.02 -37.98 44.91
N SER A 257 2.13 -37.68 46.19
CA SER A 257 3.17 -37.76 47.21
C SER A 257 4.31 -38.78 47.12
N PRO A 258 5.39 -38.52 47.90
CA PRO A 258 6.59 -39.34 47.98
C PRO A 258 6.41 -40.52 48.94
N ASP A 259 7.09 -41.63 48.68
CA ASP A 259 7.43 -42.60 49.73
C ASP A 259 8.93 -42.88 49.75
N GLN A 260 9.41 -43.12 50.96
CA GLN A 260 10.73 -42.85 51.49
C GLN A 260 11.78 -43.96 51.25
N PRO A 261 13.07 -43.71 51.57
CA PRO A 261 14.18 -44.62 51.27
C PRO A 261 14.25 -45.81 52.23
N ALA A 262 14.58 -46.99 51.71
CA ALA A 262 14.99 -48.13 52.52
C ALA A 262 16.52 -48.11 52.70
N SER A 263 16.95 -47.74 53.91
CA SER A 263 18.25 -48.15 54.46
C SER A 263 18.02 -49.29 55.45
N SER A 264 18.70 -50.41 55.26
CA SER A 264 19.08 -51.30 56.34
C SER A 264 20.31 -52.12 55.92
N GLU A 265 21.44 -51.80 56.51
CA GLU A 265 22.58 -52.69 56.70
C GLU A 265 22.18 -53.89 57.58
N GLY A 266 22.82 -55.05 57.39
CA GLY A 266 22.84 -56.14 58.37
C GLY A 266 22.91 -57.56 57.79
N ASP A 267 24.14 -58.05 57.56
CA ASP A 267 24.56 -59.48 57.61
C ASP A 267 24.33 -60.05 59.05
N PRO A 268 24.47 -61.34 59.44
CA PRO A 268 25.03 -62.50 58.71
C PRO A 268 24.32 -63.87 58.90
N SER A 269 24.69 -64.86 58.08
CA SER A 269 25.02 -66.27 58.47
C SER A 269 25.43 -67.10 57.25
#